data_AF-A0A3A9K6R7-F1
#
_entry.id   AF-A0A3A9K6R7-F1
#
_cell.length_a   1.000
_cell.length_b   1.000
_cell.length_c   1.000
_cell.angle_alpha   90.00
_cell.angle_beta   90.00
_cell.angle_gamma   90.00
#
_symmetry.space_group_name_H-M   'P 1'
#
loop_
_entity.id
_entity.type
_entity.pdbx_description
1 polymer ?
#
loop_
_entity_poly.entity_id
_entity_poly.type
_entity_poly.pdbx_seq_one_letter_code
_entity_poly.pdbx_strand_id
1 'polypeptide(L)'
;MSIMLCSFRIRVINQIIYINNPRSEQMNIFKQFISSLHSPETIAKFRMQKIGKTILYVFFLMLITSIPFSIQLGANVNNLYTYVSTNVEESIPDFSVENGILKSDVEEPIITENDNTVIIFDPTGELTPLDLNEYQTAFALLDREAVLVIEGNPQPVSYQDLGTDISKAELSEHIETFGGLLPLIIGVMIVGLYLFTTALKFIGIFTLSVITLLLKRKTANQLNFKQGWVLSAYAVTLPTIIFAVFDAIGLNIPFSFAIYWVIAIVMINLVLRNIPKPKQKPISDKPSDPQQPQI
;
A
#
# COMPACT_ATOMS: atom_id res chain seq x y z
N MET A 1 54.86 1.32 6.65
CA MET A 1 54.32 1.03 5.30
C MET A 1 53.75 -0.39 5.14
N SER A 2 54.30 -1.43 5.81
CA SER A 2 53.81 -2.83 5.69
C SER A 2 52.43 -3.13 6.30
N ILE A 3 52.02 -2.44 7.36
CA ILE A 3 50.72 -2.72 8.04
C ILE A 3 49.53 -2.24 7.17
N MET A 4 49.72 -1.13 6.45
CA MET A 4 48.69 -0.55 5.58
C MET A 4 48.46 -1.40 4.31
N LEU A 5 49.52 -2.02 3.77
CA LEU A 5 49.43 -2.98 2.66
C LEU A 5 48.75 -4.30 3.07
N CYS A 6 48.94 -4.73 4.32
CA CYS A 6 48.30 -5.94 4.86
C CYS A 6 46.79 -5.72 5.08
N SER A 7 46.40 -4.57 5.66
CA SER A 7 44.99 -4.17 5.80
C SER A 7 44.29 -4.01 4.44
N PHE A 8 44.96 -3.43 3.44
CA PHE A 8 44.42 -3.30 2.09
C PHE A 8 44.26 -4.64 1.38
N ARG A 9 45.24 -5.55 1.50
CA ARG A 9 45.12 -6.92 0.98
C ARG A 9 44.02 -7.72 1.67
N ILE A 10 43.86 -7.62 2.99
CA ILE A 10 42.79 -8.32 3.72
C ILE A 10 41.42 -7.75 3.33
N ARG A 11 41.29 -6.45 3.12
CA ARG A 11 40.04 -5.82 2.66
C ARG A 11 39.68 -6.23 1.23
N VAL A 12 40.65 -6.31 0.33
CA VAL A 12 40.47 -6.78 -1.06
C VAL A 12 40.22 -8.30 -1.11
N ILE A 13 40.87 -9.09 -0.27
CA ILE A 13 40.65 -10.54 -0.18
C ILE A 13 39.28 -10.86 0.43
N ASN A 14 38.84 -10.13 1.46
CA ASN A 14 37.47 -10.24 1.98
C ASN A 14 36.43 -9.77 0.95
N GLN A 15 36.74 -8.74 0.16
CA GLN A 15 35.90 -8.34 -0.98
C GLN A 15 35.81 -9.47 -2.01
N ILE A 16 36.94 -10.06 -2.43
CA ILE A 16 36.99 -11.13 -3.43
C ILE A 16 36.27 -12.40 -2.95
N ILE A 17 36.39 -12.77 -1.68
CA ILE A 17 35.69 -13.92 -1.08
C ILE A 17 34.17 -13.65 -0.95
N TYR A 18 33.75 -12.40 -0.69
CA TYR A 18 32.33 -12.02 -0.69
C TYR A 18 31.72 -11.84 -2.09
N ILE A 19 32.52 -11.54 -3.11
CA ILE A 19 32.08 -11.27 -4.48
C ILE A 19 31.67 -12.54 -5.23
N ASN A 20 32.20 -13.71 -4.85
CA ASN A 20 31.91 -15.01 -5.48
C ASN A 20 30.99 -15.92 -4.65
N ASN A 21 30.19 -15.37 -3.74
CA ASN A 21 29.41 -16.19 -2.83
C ASN A 21 28.01 -16.54 -3.42
N PRO A 22 27.69 -17.82 -3.71
CA PRO A 22 26.33 -18.26 -4.07
C PRO A 22 25.27 -18.03 -2.97
N ARG A 23 25.66 -17.51 -1.79
CA ARG A 23 24.77 -17.22 -0.65
C ARG A 23 23.66 -16.20 -0.90
N SER A 24 23.67 -15.36 -1.94
CA SER A 24 22.53 -14.44 -2.18
C SER A 24 21.24 -15.18 -2.55
N GLU A 25 21.33 -16.38 -3.11
CA GLU A 25 20.17 -17.27 -3.28
C GLU A 25 19.72 -17.89 -1.94
N GLN A 26 20.62 -18.07 -0.97
CA GLN A 26 20.33 -18.70 0.32
C GLN A 26 19.82 -17.72 1.40
N MET A 27 19.83 -16.40 1.14
CA MET A 27 19.28 -15.44 2.10
C MET A 27 17.78 -15.65 2.28
N ASN A 28 17.34 -15.77 3.52
CA ASN A 28 15.92 -15.77 3.89
C ASN A 28 15.28 -14.40 3.51
N ILE A 29 13.96 -14.39 3.29
CA ILE A 29 13.15 -13.24 2.87
C ILE A 29 13.30 -12.04 3.83
N PHE A 30 13.38 -12.28 5.14
CA PHE A 30 13.63 -11.23 6.14
C PHE A 30 15.00 -10.56 5.97
N LYS A 31 16.05 -11.35 5.71
CA LYS A 31 17.39 -10.80 5.48
C LYS A 31 17.43 -9.98 4.19
N GLN A 32 16.73 -10.43 3.14
CA GLN A 32 16.57 -9.67 1.90
C GLN A 32 15.83 -8.36 2.15
N PHE A 33 14.76 -8.38 2.96
CA PHE A 33 14.00 -7.20 3.34
C PHE A 33 14.87 -6.16 4.05
N ILE A 34 15.53 -6.54 5.15
CA ILE A 34 16.41 -5.63 5.89
C ILE A 34 17.52 -5.09 4.99
N SER A 35 18.14 -5.96 4.18
CA SER A 35 19.17 -5.53 3.22
C SER A 35 18.64 -4.54 2.19
N SER A 36 17.40 -4.71 1.75
CA SER A 36 16.78 -3.85 0.72
C SER A 36 16.38 -2.47 1.23
N LEU A 37 16.34 -2.25 2.55
CA LEU A 37 16.13 -0.94 3.14
C LEU A 37 17.36 -0.01 3.03
N HIS A 38 18.57 -0.54 2.89
CA HIS A 38 19.77 0.28 3.08
C HIS A 38 21.00 -0.12 2.26
N SER A 39 21.06 -1.35 1.72
CA SER A 39 22.26 -1.89 1.09
C SER A 39 22.10 -2.05 -0.43
N PRO A 40 22.33 -0.99 -1.23
CA PRO A 40 22.29 -1.08 -2.70
C PRO A 40 23.31 -2.10 -3.25
N GLU A 41 24.44 -2.29 -2.56
CA GLU A 41 25.43 -3.32 -2.90
C GLU A 41 24.84 -4.74 -2.79
N THR A 42 24.06 -5.01 -1.74
CA THR A 42 23.42 -6.31 -1.56
C THR A 42 22.30 -6.53 -2.58
N ILE A 43 21.49 -5.50 -2.85
CA ILE A 43 20.46 -5.55 -3.88
C ILE A 43 21.09 -5.86 -5.25
N ALA A 44 22.24 -5.27 -5.59
CA ALA A 44 22.94 -5.55 -6.84
C ALA A 44 23.29 -7.05 -7.02
N LYS A 45 23.49 -7.79 -5.92
CA LYS A 45 23.73 -9.25 -5.93
C LYS A 45 22.45 -10.05 -6.17
N PHE A 46 21.26 -9.50 -5.86
CA PHE A 46 19.97 -10.14 -6.10
C PHE A 46 19.60 -10.22 -7.58
N ARG A 47 20.30 -9.52 -8.49
CA ARG A 47 20.07 -9.62 -9.94
C ARG A 47 20.00 -11.06 -10.47
N MET A 48 20.71 -11.99 -9.83
CA MET A 48 20.74 -13.39 -10.25
C MET A 48 19.62 -14.26 -9.67
N GLN A 49 18.77 -13.72 -8.78
CA GLN A 49 17.69 -14.48 -8.17
C GLN A 49 16.59 -14.85 -9.18
N LYS A 50 15.89 -15.94 -8.86
CA LYS A 50 14.75 -16.43 -9.62
C LYS A 50 13.54 -15.51 -9.46
N ILE A 51 12.82 -15.26 -10.56
CA ILE A 51 11.64 -14.40 -10.61
C ILE A 51 10.60 -14.82 -9.55
N GLY A 52 10.30 -16.12 -9.42
CA GLY A 52 9.31 -16.60 -8.44
C GLY A 52 9.66 -16.24 -6.98
N LYS A 53 10.95 -16.27 -6.62
CA LYS A 53 11.41 -15.85 -5.28
C LYS A 53 11.21 -14.35 -5.08
N THR A 54 11.44 -13.57 -6.11
CA THR A 54 11.23 -12.12 -6.10
C THR A 54 9.75 -11.75 -6.09
N ILE A 55 8.89 -12.48 -6.80
CA ILE A 55 7.42 -12.32 -6.71
C ILE A 55 6.95 -12.56 -5.27
N LEU A 56 7.38 -13.68 -4.66
CA LEU A 56 7.07 -13.98 -3.26
C LEU A 56 7.57 -12.87 -2.32
N TYR A 57 8.75 -12.32 -2.59
CA TYR A 57 9.28 -11.17 -1.86
C TYR A 57 8.38 -9.93 -1.94
N VAL A 58 7.82 -9.62 -3.11
CA VAL A 58 6.89 -8.49 -3.27
C VAL A 58 5.61 -8.72 -2.47
N PHE A 59 5.01 -9.91 -2.53
CA PHE A 59 3.85 -10.26 -1.70
C PHE A 59 4.14 -10.10 -0.19
N PHE A 60 5.33 -10.53 0.25
CA PHE A 60 5.78 -10.37 1.63
C PHE A 60 5.98 -8.89 2.02
N LEU A 61 6.62 -8.09 1.15
CA LEU A 61 6.77 -6.66 1.37
C LEU A 61 5.41 -5.99 1.53
N MET A 62 4.48 -6.29 0.62
CA MET A 62 3.14 -5.73 0.64
C MET A 62 2.36 -6.15 1.88
N LEU A 63 2.54 -7.39 2.34
CA LEU A 63 1.89 -7.91 3.54
C LEU A 63 2.34 -7.14 4.78
N ILE A 64 3.64 -6.85 4.90
CA ILE A 64 4.15 -6.05 6.02
C ILE A 64 3.57 -4.63 5.96
N THR A 65 3.56 -4.02 4.78
CA THR A 65 3.12 -2.63 4.62
C THR A 65 1.62 -2.45 4.76
N SER A 66 0.82 -3.49 4.56
CA SER A 66 -0.63 -3.42 4.71
C SER A 66 -1.10 -3.53 6.17
N ILE A 67 -0.26 -4.02 7.10
CA ILE A 67 -0.66 -4.25 8.50
C ILE A 67 -1.16 -2.97 9.18
N PRO A 68 -0.42 -1.84 9.19
CA PRO A 68 -0.87 -0.65 9.92
C PRO A 68 -2.20 -0.11 9.37
N PHE A 69 -2.31 -0.06 8.04
CA PHE A 69 -3.52 0.37 7.36
C PHE A 69 -4.71 -0.56 7.64
N SER A 70 -4.49 -1.88 7.71
CA SER A 70 -5.54 -2.85 8.02
C SER A 70 -6.08 -2.68 9.45
N ILE A 71 -5.19 -2.41 10.41
CA ILE A 71 -5.58 -2.13 11.80
C ILE A 71 -6.42 -0.85 11.85
N GLN A 72 -5.96 0.22 11.19
CA GLN A 72 -6.68 1.50 11.16
C GLN A 72 -8.05 1.36 10.51
N LEU A 73 -8.14 0.66 9.37
CA LEU A 73 -9.41 0.40 8.69
C LEU A 73 -10.38 -0.38 9.58
N GLY A 74 -9.92 -1.46 10.22
CA GLY A 74 -10.75 -2.23 11.14
C GLY A 74 -11.24 -1.42 12.33
N ALA A 75 -10.35 -0.60 12.93
CA ALA A 75 -10.69 0.28 14.04
C ALA A 75 -11.71 1.35 13.62
N ASN A 76 -11.51 2.01 12.48
CA ASN A 76 -12.41 3.05 11.99
C ASN A 76 -13.81 2.50 11.69
N VAL A 77 -13.90 1.35 11.02
CA VAL A 77 -15.19 0.71 10.72
C VAL A 77 -15.90 0.29 12.01
N ASN A 78 -15.18 -0.26 12.99
CA ASN A 78 -15.76 -0.66 14.26
C ASN A 78 -16.21 0.53 15.12
N ASN A 79 -15.42 1.62 15.14
CA ASN A 79 -15.77 2.85 15.84
C ASN A 79 -17.01 3.49 15.22
N LEU A 80 -17.08 3.55 13.88
CA LEU A 80 -18.26 4.04 13.17
C LEU A 80 -19.50 3.20 13.50
N TYR A 81 -19.38 1.88 13.47
CA TYR A 81 -20.48 1.00 13.86
C TYR A 81 -20.95 1.26 15.28
N THR A 82 -20.02 1.30 16.24
CA THR A 82 -20.33 1.53 17.65
C THR A 82 -21.00 2.88 17.85
N TYR A 83 -20.50 3.92 17.17
CA TYR A 83 -21.09 5.24 17.21
C TYR A 83 -22.53 5.23 16.68
N VAL A 84 -22.78 4.63 15.51
CA VAL A 84 -24.13 4.55 14.93
C VAL A 84 -25.06 3.72 15.81
N SER A 85 -24.65 2.52 16.24
CA SER A 85 -25.49 1.64 17.05
C SER A 85 -25.88 2.30 18.37
N THR A 86 -24.93 2.90 19.09
CA THR A 86 -25.20 3.54 20.37
C THR A 86 -26.11 4.75 20.21
N ASN A 87 -25.93 5.59 19.18
CA ASN A 87 -26.78 6.78 19.01
C ASN A 87 -28.18 6.43 18.50
N VAL A 88 -28.32 5.39 17.67
CA VAL A 88 -29.65 4.89 17.27
C VAL A 88 -30.40 4.35 18.48
N GLU A 89 -29.72 3.63 19.38
CA GLU A 89 -30.34 3.09 20.58
C GLU A 89 -30.68 4.19 21.61
N GLU A 90 -29.72 5.05 21.94
CA GLU A 90 -29.79 5.98 23.07
C GLU A 90 -30.30 7.38 22.71
N SER A 91 -29.99 7.90 21.52
CA SER A 91 -30.21 9.31 21.17
C SER A 91 -31.40 9.53 20.23
N ILE A 92 -31.71 8.55 19.38
CA ILE A 92 -32.86 8.61 18.47
C ILE A 92 -34.10 8.06 19.19
N PRO A 93 -35.22 8.80 19.28
CA PRO A 93 -36.45 8.33 19.89
C PRO A 93 -37.18 7.33 19.00
N ASP A 94 -38.25 6.73 19.54
CA ASP A 94 -39.08 5.81 18.75
C ASP A 94 -39.69 6.53 17.54
N PHE A 95 -39.53 5.91 16.37
CA PHE A 95 -40.04 6.42 15.11
C PHE A 95 -40.65 5.31 14.25
N SER A 96 -41.48 5.72 13.30
CA SER A 96 -42.01 4.87 12.24
C SER A 96 -42.00 5.63 10.92
N VAL A 97 -41.58 4.96 9.85
CA VAL A 97 -41.75 5.44 8.49
C VAL A 97 -42.98 4.76 7.92
N GLU A 98 -44.03 5.53 7.65
CA GLU A 98 -45.28 5.03 7.09
C GLU A 98 -45.62 5.80 5.82
N ASN A 99 -45.88 5.10 4.71
CA ASN A 99 -46.18 5.72 3.41
C ASN A 99 -45.10 6.74 2.96
N GLY A 100 -43.83 6.44 3.27
CA GLY A 100 -42.69 7.29 2.92
C GLY A 100 -42.57 8.59 3.74
N ILE A 101 -43.20 8.65 4.91
CA ILE A 101 -43.12 9.78 5.85
C ILE A 101 -42.64 9.25 7.20
N LEU A 102 -41.58 9.84 7.72
CA LEU A 102 -41.05 9.56 9.05
C LEU A 102 -41.90 10.29 10.11
N LYS A 103 -42.36 9.55 11.11
CA LYS A 103 -43.18 10.01 12.23
C LYS A 103 -42.48 9.74 13.55
N SER A 104 -42.44 10.76 14.41
CA SER A 104 -41.89 10.70 15.76
C SER A 104 -42.47 11.84 16.60
N ASP A 105 -42.49 11.70 17.92
CA ASP A 105 -43.05 12.69 18.87
C ASP A 105 -42.08 13.87 19.16
N VAL A 106 -41.19 14.17 18.22
CA VAL A 106 -40.13 15.17 18.37
C VAL A 106 -40.52 16.45 17.64
N GLU A 107 -40.33 17.59 18.31
CA GLU A 107 -40.68 18.90 17.77
C GLU A 107 -39.50 19.66 17.16
N GLU A 108 -38.25 19.24 17.39
CA GLU A 108 -37.02 19.88 16.87
C GLU A 108 -35.97 18.83 16.42
N PRO A 109 -35.14 19.11 15.41
CA PRO A 109 -34.09 18.19 14.95
C PRO A 109 -33.12 17.77 16.06
N ILE A 110 -32.82 16.48 16.14
CA ILE A 110 -31.79 15.93 17.02
C ILE A 110 -30.50 15.75 16.23
N ILE A 111 -29.44 16.43 16.65
CA ILE A 111 -28.13 16.40 15.99
C ILE A 111 -27.10 15.94 17.02
N THR A 112 -26.43 14.83 16.74
CA THR A 112 -25.31 14.33 17.54
C THR A 112 -24.05 14.26 16.70
N GLU A 113 -22.91 14.65 17.29
CA GLU A 113 -21.62 14.73 16.60
C GLU A 113 -20.54 13.98 17.35
N ASN A 114 -19.70 13.23 16.62
CA ASN A 114 -18.50 12.60 17.16
C ASN A 114 -17.38 12.63 16.11
N ASP A 115 -16.26 13.26 16.48
CA ASP A 115 -15.10 13.51 15.63
C ASP A 115 -15.48 14.24 14.31
N ASN A 116 -15.69 13.47 13.24
CA ASN A 116 -16.01 13.95 11.89
C ASN A 116 -17.32 13.36 11.34
N THR A 117 -18.08 12.64 12.17
CA THR A 117 -19.35 12.01 11.79
C THR A 117 -20.49 12.63 12.58
N VAL A 118 -21.56 13.00 11.88
CA VAL A 118 -22.78 13.56 12.47
C VAL A 118 -23.95 12.59 12.25
N ILE A 119 -24.78 12.41 13.26
CA ILE A 119 -26.07 11.71 13.15
C ILE A 119 -27.18 12.74 13.35
N ILE A 120 -28.09 12.79 12.40
CA ILE A 120 -29.18 13.77 12.35
C ILE A 120 -30.51 13.02 12.29
N PHE A 121 -31.45 13.43 13.12
CA PHE A 121 -32.80 12.91 13.11
C PHE A 121 -33.78 14.07 13.10
N ASP A 122 -34.49 14.24 11.99
CA ASP A 122 -35.41 15.35 11.76
C ASP A 122 -36.73 14.85 11.13
N PRO A 123 -37.75 14.57 11.96
CA PRO A 123 -39.09 14.25 11.49
C PRO A 123 -39.91 15.46 11.04
N THR A 124 -39.49 16.69 11.36
CA THR A 124 -40.32 17.90 11.18
C THR A 124 -40.17 18.52 9.79
N GLY A 125 -39.09 18.19 9.09
CA GLY A 125 -38.77 18.73 7.76
C GLY A 125 -38.15 20.13 7.83
N GLU A 126 -37.54 20.48 8.97
CA GLU A 126 -36.79 21.72 9.11
C GLU A 126 -35.49 21.72 8.30
N LEU A 127 -34.87 20.55 8.16
CA LEU A 127 -33.66 20.31 7.40
C LEU A 127 -33.97 19.63 6.08
N THR A 128 -33.30 20.07 5.03
CA THR A 128 -33.31 19.44 3.71
C THR A 128 -31.95 18.80 3.44
N PRO A 129 -31.85 17.88 2.45
CA PRO A 129 -30.55 17.30 2.08
C PRO A 129 -29.50 18.36 1.74
N LEU A 130 -29.90 19.50 1.17
CA LEU A 130 -28.98 20.58 0.80
C LEU A 130 -28.37 21.29 2.00
N ASP A 131 -29.08 21.33 3.13
CA ASP A 131 -28.54 21.92 4.37
C ASP A 131 -27.40 21.07 4.92
N LEU A 132 -27.40 19.77 4.60
CA LEU A 132 -26.39 18.82 5.08
C LEU A 132 -25.03 18.90 4.36
N ASN A 133 -24.90 19.74 3.31
CA ASN A 133 -23.63 19.95 2.58
C ASN A 133 -22.50 20.48 3.47
N GLU A 134 -22.83 21.10 4.61
CA GLU A 134 -21.84 21.64 5.54
C GLU A 134 -21.07 20.55 6.30
N TYR A 135 -21.65 19.36 6.41
CA TYR A 135 -21.05 18.24 7.13
C TYR A 135 -20.12 17.42 6.22
N GLN A 136 -18.92 17.09 6.71
CA GLN A 136 -18.00 16.23 5.95
C GLN A 136 -18.52 14.78 5.85
N THR A 137 -19.10 14.25 6.93
CA THR A 137 -19.74 12.95 6.96
C THR A 137 -20.94 13.00 7.89
N ALA A 138 -22.12 12.61 7.40
CA ALA A 138 -23.33 12.60 8.19
C ALA A 138 -24.28 11.48 7.78
N PHE A 139 -25.03 10.96 8.74
CA PHE A 139 -26.15 10.04 8.56
C PHE A 139 -27.41 10.75 9.05
N ALA A 140 -28.30 11.13 8.14
CA ALA A 140 -29.53 11.82 8.48
C ALA A 140 -30.76 10.94 8.20
N LEU A 141 -31.71 10.95 9.12
CA LEU A 141 -33.07 10.49 8.90
C LEU A 141 -33.96 11.73 8.88
N LEU A 142 -34.34 12.19 7.69
CA LEU A 142 -35.20 13.36 7.48
C LEU A 142 -36.68 12.92 7.37
N ASP A 143 -37.59 13.87 7.17
CA ASP A 143 -39.04 13.62 7.11
C ASP A 143 -39.44 12.61 6.01
N ARG A 144 -38.71 12.58 4.89
CA ARG A 144 -39.04 11.79 3.69
C ARG A 144 -37.91 10.95 3.11
N GLU A 145 -36.70 11.12 3.62
CA GLU A 145 -35.50 10.51 3.05
C GLU A 145 -34.42 10.25 4.10
N ALA A 146 -33.70 9.14 3.93
CA ALA A 146 -32.44 8.94 4.60
C ALA A 146 -31.33 9.57 3.75
N VAL A 147 -30.41 10.29 4.36
CA VAL A 147 -29.32 10.96 3.64
C VAL A 147 -27.98 10.52 4.19
N LEU A 148 -27.12 10.03 3.31
CA LEU A 148 -25.72 9.78 3.60
C LEU A 148 -24.88 10.90 3.00
N VAL A 149 -24.15 11.64 3.83
CA VAL A 149 -23.22 12.67 3.36
C VAL A 149 -21.81 12.10 3.34
N ILE A 150 -21.14 12.20 2.19
CA ILE A 150 -19.74 11.79 2.02
C ILE A 150 -18.98 12.95 1.39
N GLU A 151 -17.95 13.45 2.08
CA GLU A 151 -17.13 14.58 1.63
C GLU A 151 -17.98 15.82 1.31
N GLY A 152 -19.00 16.11 2.12
CA GLY A 152 -19.91 17.24 1.90
C GLY A 152 -20.89 17.05 0.72
N ASN A 153 -21.03 15.83 0.20
CA ASN A 153 -22.00 15.51 -0.85
C ASN A 153 -23.12 14.62 -0.28
N PRO A 154 -24.31 15.19 -0.02
CA PRO A 154 -25.50 14.46 0.40
C PRO A 154 -25.97 13.50 -0.68
N GLN A 155 -26.23 12.26 -0.30
CA GLN A 155 -26.80 11.21 -1.14
C GLN A 155 -28.14 10.78 -0.53
N PRO A 156 -29.23 11.45 -0.91
CA PRO A 156 -30.56 11.12 -0.42
C PRO A 156 -31.10 9.81 -1.00
N VAL A 157 -31.82 9.07 -0.18
CA VAL A 157 -32.59 7.88 -0.52
C VAL A 157 -34.01 8.07 0.01
N SER A 158 -34.99 8.19 -0.89
CA SER A 158 -36.38 8.38 -0.48
C SER A 158 -36.93 7.13 0.19
N TYR A 159 -37.69 7.30 1.26
CA TYR A 159 -38.40 6.19 1.90
C TYR A 159 -39.44 5.53 0.99
N GLN A 160 -39.98 6.26 0.01
CA GLN A 160 -40.89 5.69 -0.98
C GLN A 160 -40.19 4.66 -1.88
N ASP A 161 -38.90 4.86 -2.16
CA ASP A 161 -38.11 3.95 -2.99
C ASP A 161 -37.80 2.63 -2.26
N LEU A 162 -37.82 2.65 -0.91
CA LEU A 162 -37.63 1.46 -0.09
C LEU A 162 -38.86 0.53 -0.12
N GLY A 163 -40.05 1.07 -0.40
CA GLY A 163 -41.27 0.29 -0.61
C GLY A 163 -41.79 -0.47 0.62
N THR A 164 -41.22 -0.23 1.80
CA THR A 164 -41.57 -0.87 3.07
C THR A 164 -41.57 0.14 4.20
N ASP A 165 -42.53 0.01 5.10
CA ASP A 165 -42.53 0.75 6.37
C ASP A 165 -41.36 0.28 7.24
N ILE A 166 -40.74 1.19 8.00
CA ILE A 166 -39.56 0.91 8.84
C ILE A 166 -39.75 1.56 10.20
N SER A 167 -39.63 0.77 11.26
CA SER A 167 -39.63 1.23 12.65
C SER A 167 -38.21 1.33 13.23
N LYS A 168 -38.07 2.04 14.36
CA LYS A 168 -36.81 2.05 15.13
C LYS A 168 -36.34 0.63 15.48
N ALA A 169 -37.24 -0.24 15.94
CA ALA A 169 -36.91 -1.60 16.34
C ALA A 169 -36.34 -2.42 15.18
N GLU A 170 -36.96 -2.32 14.01
CA GLU A 170 -36.45 -2.96 12.79
C GLU A 170 -35.10 -2.36 12.39
N LEU A 171 -34.92 -1.04 12.43
CA LEU A 171 -33.63 -0.42 12.14
C LEU A 171 -32.52 -0.92 13.08
N SER A 172 -32.81 -1.01 14.38
CA SER A 172 -31.89 -1.56 15.38
C SER A 172 -31.53 -3.02 15.09
N GLU A 173 -32.51 -3.86 14.72
CA GLU A 173 -32.26 -5.26 14.34
C GLU A 173 -31.37 -5.37 13.09
N HIS A 174 -31.59 -4.51 12.09
CA HIS A 174 -30.75 -4.46 10.89
C HIS A 174 -29.31 -4.01 11.22
N ILE A 175 -29.15 -3.03 12.11
CA ILE A 175 -27.83 -2.58 12.58
C ILE A 175 -27.13 -3.71 13.32
N GLU A 176 -27.80 -4.40 14.25
CA GLU A 176 -27.22 -5.52 14.99
C GLU A 176 -26.80 -6.66 14.05
N THR A 177 -27.66 -7.01 13.09
CA THR A 177 -27.37 -8.00 12.05
C THR A 177 -26.14 -7.62 11.25
N PHE A 178 -26.04 -6.34 10.85
CA PHE A 178 -24.87 -5.80 10.16
C PHE A 178 -23.60 -5.87 11.02
N GLY A 179 -23.73 -5.54 12.31
CA GLY A 179 -22.67 -5.67 13.32
C GLY A 179 -22.08 -7.07 13.40
N GLY A 180 -22.93 -8.10 13.40
CA GLY A 180 -22.52 -9.50 13.37
C GLY A 180 -21.71 -9.89 12.13
N LEU A 181 -21.91 -9.20 11.00
CA LEU A 181 -21.20 -9.44 9.74
C LEU A 181 -19.90 -8.63 9.61
N LEU A 182 -19.65 -7.63 10.48
CA LEU A 182 -18.49 -6.75 10.38
C LEU A 182 -17.15 -7.49 10.28
N PRO A 183 -16.85 -8.54 11.08
CA PRO A 183 -15.58 -9.24 10.95
C PRO A 183 -15.36 -9.85 9.56
N LEU A 184 -16.43 -10.35 8.94
CA LEU A 184 -16.40 -10.90 7.58
C LEU A 184 -16.18 -9.77 6.55
N ILE A 185 -16.93 -8.68 6.67
CA ILE A 185 -16.84 -7.51 5.77
C ILE A 185 -15.44 -6.90 5.82
N ILE A 186 -14.94 -6.61 7.04
CA ILE A 186 -13.59 -6.07 7.27
C ILE A 186 -12.53 -7.03 6.72
N GLY A 187 -12.68 -8.34 6.96
CA GLY A 187 -11.76 -9.34 6.43
C GLY A 187 -11.69 -9.34 4.90
N VAL A 188 -12.85 -9.31 4.23
CA VAL A 188 -12.93 -9.23 2.76
C VAL A 188 -12.33 -7.92 2.24
N MET A 189 -12.62 -6.78 2.89
CA MET A 189 -12.04 -5.49 2.54
C MET A 189 -10.51 -5.49 2.66
N ILE A 190 -9.96 -6.00 3.76
CA ILE A 190 -8.51 -6.09 3.98
C ILE A 190 -7.85 -6.95 2.90
N VAL A 191 -8.42 -8.12 2.60
CA VAL A 191 -7.89 -9.01 1.55
C VAL A 191 -7.98 -8.36 0.17
N GLY A 192 -9.11 -7.74 -0.16
CA GLY A 192 -9.31 -7.02 -1.41
C GLY A 192 -8.31 -5.88 -1.60
N LEU A 193 -8.13 -5.06 -0.56
CA LEU A 193 -7.18 -3.94 -0.57
C LEU A 193 -5.72 -4.42 -0.64
N TYR A 194 -5.37 -5.49 0.07
CA TYR A 194 -4.06 -6.12 -0.03
C TYR A 194 -3.77 -6.57 -1.48
N LEU A 195 -4.71 -7.26 -2.12
CA LEU A 195 -4.53 -7.74 -3.50
C LEU A 195 -4.46 -6.57 -4.48
N PHE A 196 -5.33 -5.57 -4.33
CA PHE A 196 -5.37 -4.38 -5.18
C PHE A 196 -4.07 -3.57 -5.10
N THR A 197 -3.62 -3.24 -3.89
CA THR A 197 -2.36 -2.50 -3.67
C THR A 197 -1.14 -3.29 -4.12
N THR A 198 -1.15 -4.62 -3.96
CA THR A 198 -0.09 -5.50 -4.48
C THR A 198 -0.05 -5.51 -6.00
N ALA A 199 -1.20 -5.53 -6.68
CA ALA A 199 -1.28 -5.43 -8.13
C ALA A 199 -0.71 -4.10 -8.63
N LEU A 200 -1.08 -2.98 -7.99
CA LEU A 200 -0.48 -1.66 -8.28
C LEU A 200 1.03 -1.65 -8.04
N LYS A 201 1.52 -2.35 -7.01
CA LYS A 201 2.96 -2.48 -6.76
C LYS A 201 3.67 -3.18 -7.91
N PHE A 202 3.09 -4.25 -8.46
CA PHE A 202 3.66 -4.93 -9.63
C PHE A 202 3.73 -4.03 -10.87
N ILE A 203 2.70 -3.21 -11.10
CA ILE A 203 2.73 -2.18 -12.16
C ILE A 203 3.87 -1.19 -11.93
N GLY A 204 4.01 -0.68 -10.71
CA GLY A 204 5.11 0.22 -10.33
C GLY A 204 6.50 -0.40 -10.53
N ILE A 205 6.69 -1.67 -10.14
CA ILE A 205 7.94 -2.41 -10.35
C ILE A 205 8.22 -2.60 -11.85
N PHE A 206 7.21 -2.92 -12.64
CA PHE A 206 7.34 -3.05 -14.09
C PHE A 206 7.79 -1.72 -14.71
N THR A 207 7.13 -0.61 -14.37
CA THR A 207 7.51 0.73 -14.84
C THR A 207 8.94 1.08 -14.41
N LEU A 208 9.32 0.83 -13.15
CA LEU A 208 10.67 1.07 -12.67
C LEU A 208 11.71 0.18 -13.38
N SER A 209 11.33 -1.03 -13.81
CA SER A 209 12.23 -1.91 -14.56
C SER A 209 12.53 -1.38 -15.97
N VAL A 210 11.56 -0.73 -16.61
CA VAL A 210 11.76 -0.02 -17.88
C VAL A 210 12.73 1.14 -17.67
N ILE A 211 12.53 1.94 -16.62
CA ILE A 211 13.45 3.02 -16.25
C ILE A 211 14.86 2.47 -15.97
N THR A 212 14.97 1.34 -15.26
CA THR A 212 16.24 0.65 -14.99
C THR A 212 16.96 0.25 -16.28
N LEU A 213 16.24 -0.19 -17.32
CA LEU A 213 16.82 -0.47 -18.64
C LEU A 213 17.34 0.77 -19.37
N LEU A 214 16.77 1.95 -19.14
CA LEU A 214 17.29 3.21 -19.67
C LEU A 214 18.56 3.62 -18.93
N LEU A 215 18.56 3.49 -17.60
CA LEU A 215 19.68 3.90 -16.74
C LEU A 215 20.90 2.97 -16.83
N LYS A 216 20.72 1.67 -17.11
CA LYS A 216 21.84 0.71 -17.15
C LYS A 216 22.89 1.05 -18.21
N ARG A 217 22.52 1.80 -19.28
CA ARG A 217 23.34 2.06 -20.49
C ARG A 217 24.73 2.64 -20.24
N LYS A 218 24.96 3.24 -19.07
CA LYS A 218 26.24 3.86 -18.70
C LYS A 218 27.08 3.02 -17.72
N THR A 219 26.47 2.05 -17.05
CA THR A 219 27.05 1.47 -15.81
C THR A 219 27.02 -0.05 -15.78
N ALA A 220 25.99 -0.68 -16.36
CA ALA A 220 25.76 -2.12 -16.26
C ALA A 220 25.08 -2.68 -17.53
N ASN A 221 25.69 -2.44 -18.70
CA ASN A 221 25.13 -2.78 -20.02
C ASN A 221 24.80 -4.25 -20.20
N GLN A 222 25.47 -5.13 -19.46
CA GLN A 222 25.25 -6.57 -19.45
C GLN A 222 23.92 -7.00 -18.82
N LEU A 223 23.21 -6.12 -18.10
CA LEU A 223 21.92 -6.47 -17.48
C LEU A 223 20.85 -6.77 -18.54
N ASN A 224 20.10 -7.85 -18.37
CA ASN A 224 18.89 -8.10 -19.14
C ASN A 224 17.63 -7.55 -18.44
N PHE A 225 16.47 -7.59 -19.11
CA PHE A 225 15.21 -7.10 -18.54
C PHE A 225 14.82 -7.83 -17.26
N LYS A 226 14.90 -9.17 -17.24
CA LYS A 226 14.63 -9.99 -16.05
C LYS A 226 15.43 -9.50 -14.84
N GLN A 227 16.74 -9.28 -15.02
CA GLN A 227 17.61 -8.80 -13.95
C GLN A 227 17.23 -7.37 -13.51
N GLY A 228 16.90 -6.48 -14.45
CA GLY A 228 16.41 -5.13 -14.14
C GLY A 228 15.09 -5.14 -13.36
N TRP A 229 14.17 -6.03 -13.72
CA TRP A 229 12.91 -6.23 -13.00
C TRP A 229 13.14 -6.74 -11.57
N VAL A 230 14.02 -7.73 -11.40
CA VAL A 230 14.38 -8.26 -10.08
C VAL A 230 14.98 -7.15 -9.21
N LEU A 231 15.92 -6.37 -9.73
CA LEU A 231 16.51 -5.24 -9.01
C LEU A 231 15.47 -4.18 -8.64
N SER A 232 14.52 -3.90 -9.53
CA SER A 232 13.42 -2.95 -9.28
C SER A 232 12.52 -3.40 -8.14
N ALA A 233 12.18 -4.70 -8.08
CA ALA A 233 11.37 -5.26 -7.01
C ALA A 233 12.00 -5.11 -5.61
N TYR A 234 13.33 -5.20 -5.51
CA TYR A 234 14.04 -4.94 -4.26
C TYR A 234 14.26 -3.46 -3.99
N ALA A 235 14.50 -2.64 -5.03
CA ALA A 235 14.75 -1.21 -4.87
C ALA A 235 13.53 -0.41 -4.37
N VAL A 236 12.30 -0.87 -4.65
CA VAL A 236 11.07 -0.23 -4.15
C VAL A 236 10.83 -0.43 -2.65
N THR A 237 11.60 -1.29 -1.98
CA THR A 237 11.42 -1.61 -0.55
C THR A 237 11.54 -0.36 0.32
N LEU A 238 12.64 0.39 0.16
CA LEU A 238 12.91 1.58 0.95
C LEU A 238 11.79 2.62 0.84
N PRO A 239 11.40 3.11 -0.36
CA PRO A 239 10.32 4.08 -0.45
C PRO A 239 8.99 3.50 0.02
N THR A 240 8.69 2.22 -0.25
CA THR A 240 7.42 1.63 0.21
C THR A 240 7.33 1.61 1.73
N ILE A 241 8.41 1.26 2.43
CA ILE A 241 8.42 1.21 3.89
C ILE A 241 8.40 2.60 4.51
N ILE A 242 9.12 3.57 3.94
CA ILE A 242 9.08 4.96 4.41
C ILE A 242 7.65 5.50 4.37
N PHE A 243 6.96 5.35 3.23
CA PHE A 243 5.60 5.85 3.08
C PHE A 243 4.59 5.07 3.92
N ALA A 244 4.71 3.73 4.02
CA ALA A 244 3.86 2.96 4.91
C ALA A 244 4.00 3.39 6.38
N VAL A 245 5.20 3.78 6.82
CA VAL A 245 5.41 4.32 8.17
C VAL A 245 4.78 5.71 8.31
N PHE A 246 4.96 6.60 7.34
CA PHE A 246 4.35 7.93 7.35
C PHE A 246 2.83 7.87 7.39
N ASP A 247 2.23 7.03 6.55
CA ASP A 247 0.79 6.81 6.52
C ASP A 247 0.30 6.25 7.87
N ALA A 248 1.04 5.31 8.48
CA ALA A 248 0.71 4.72 9.77
C ALA A 248 0.70 5.72 10.94
N ILE A 249 1.49 6.80 10.85
CA ILE A 249 1.51 7.87 11.87
C ILE A 249 0.68 9.09 11.47
N GLY A 250 -0.11 8.99 10.39
CA GLY A 250 -0.99 10.07 9.91
C GLY A 250 -0.27 11.24 9.25
N LEU A 251 0.97 11.06 8.79
CA LEU A 251 1.71 12.11 8.09
C LEU A 251 1.33 12.19 6.61
N ASN A 252 0.57 13.23 6.26
CA ASN A 252 0.25 13.56 4.88
C ASN A 252 1.42 14.32 4.22
N ILE A 253 2.21 13.62 3.41
CA ILE A 253 3.34 14.21 2.69
C ILE A 253 2.88 14.75 1.32
N PRO A 254 2.97 16.07 1.05
CA PRO A 254 2.68 16.62 -0.27
C PRO A 254 3.61 16.02 -1.33
N PHE A 255 3.09 15.80 -2.54
CA PHE A 255 3.85 15.19 -3.64
C PHE A 255 4.45 13.82 -3.31
N SER A 256 3.84 13.07 -2.38
CA SER A 256 4.27 11.72 -1.96
C SER A 256 4.60 10.81 -3.14
N PHE A 257 3.75 10.83 -4.18
CA PHE A 257 3.98 10.08 -5.42
C PHE A 257 5.31 10.44 -6.09
N ALA A 258 5.61 11.73 -6.29
CA ALA A 258 6.85 12.15 -6.95
C ALA A 258 8.08 11.82 -6.10
N ILE A 259 8.01 12.06 -4.78
CA ILE A 259 9.08 11.75 -3.83
C ILE A 259 9.38 10.24 -3.81
N TYR A 260 8.33 9.41 -3.79
CA TYR A 260 8.45 7.95 -3.90
C TYR A 260 9.27 7.54 -5.13
N TRP A 261 8.94 8.09 -6.30
CA TRP A 261 9.66 7.78 -7.55
C TRP A 261 11.10 8.26 -7.52
N VAL A 262 11.37 9.44 -6.96
CA VAL A 262 12.75 9.94 -6.79
C VAL A 262 13.57 8.98 -5.94
N ILE A 263 13.07 8.55 -4.77
CA ILE A 263 13.77 7.61 -3.90
C ILE A 263 14.02 6.28 -4.63
N ALA A 264 13.02 5.75 -5.33
CA ALA A 264 13.13 4.49 -6.07
C ALA A 264 14.19 4.58 -7.20
N ILE A 265 14.19 5.66 -7.97
CA ILE A 265 15.14 5.90 -9.07
C ILE A 265 16.56 6.10 -8.54
N VAL A 266 16.72 6.88 -7.45
CA VAL A 266 18.01 7.07 -6.78
C VAL A 266 18.54 5.72 -6.29
N MET A 267 17.71 4.91 -5.65
CA MET A 267 18.10 3.59 -5.17
C MET A 267 18.54 2.69 -6.32
N ILE A 268 17.80 2.65 -7.43
CA ILE A 268 18.23 1.93 -8.63
C ILE A 268 19.58 2.43 -9.17
N ASN A 269 19.80 3.74 -9.24
CA ASN A 269 21.07 4.28 -9.71
C ASN A 269 22.24 3.84 -8.81
N LEU A 270 22.06 3.83 -7.48
CA LEU A 270 23.04 3.31 -6.53
C LEU A 270 23.27 1.80 -6.72
N VAL A 271 22.21 1.02 -6.90
CA VAL A 271 22.29 -0.42 -7.17
C VAL A 271 23.10 -0.70 -8.44
N LEU A 272 22.81 0.00 -9.54
CA LEU A 272 23.49 -0.17 -10.81
C LEU A 272 25.00 0.10 -10.72
N ARG A 273 25.41 1.11 -9.93
CA ARG A 273 26.82 1.45 -9.68
C ARG A 273 27.59 0.35 -8.94
N ASN A 274 26.90 -0.50 -8.18
CA ASN A 274 27.50 -1.60 -7.43
C ASN A 274 27.56 -2.92 -8.22
N ILE A 275 27.17 -2.93 -9.50
CA ILE A 275 27.25 -4.13 -10.33
C ILE A 275 28.68 -4.30 -10.88
N PRO A 276 29.32 -5.47 -10.68
CA PRO A 276 30.66 -5.72 -11.23
C PRO A 276 30.69 -5.64 -12.75
N LYS A 277 31.76 -5.02 -13.30
CA LYS A 277 32.01 -5.01 -14.74
C LYS A 277 32.24 -6.44 -15.27
N PRO A 278 31.83 -6.74 -16.51
CA PRO A 278 32.11 -8.04 -17.12
C PRO A 278 33.62 -8.33 -17.14
N LYS A 279 34.02 -9.57 -16.82
CA LYS A 279 35.41 -10.01 -17.03
C LYS A 279 35.69 -10.04 -18.54
N GLN A 280 36.72 -9.33 -19.00
CA GLN A 280 37.21 -9.49 -20.37
C GLN A 280 37.79 -10.91 -20.51
N LYS A 281 37.43 -11.62 -21.58
CA LYS A 281 38.08 -12.91 -21.90
C LYS A 281 39.57 -12.63 -22.12
N PRO A 282 40.49 -13.41 -21.51
CA PRO A 282 41.90 -13.31 -21.85
C PRO A 282 42.04 -13.55 -23.36
N ILE A 283 42.78 -12.68 -24.04
CA ILE A 283 43.17 -12.86 -25.43
C ILE A 283 43.97 -14.17 -25.44
N SER A 284 43.42 -15.22 -26.04
CA SER A 284 44.20 -16.44 -26.27
C SER A 284 45.35 -16.05 -27.20
N ASP A 285 46.58 -16.17 -26.72
CA ASP A 285 47.77 -16.04 -27.56
C ASP A 285 47.56 -16.88 -28.81
N LYS A 286 47.67 -16.23 -29.98
CA LYS A 286 47.69 -16.89 -31.28
C LYS A 286 48.75 -18.00 -31.21
N PRO A 287 48.46 -19.23 -31.68
CA PRO A 287 49.52 -20.22 -31.87
C PRO A 287 50.55 -19.62 -32.81
N SER A 288 51.82 -19.61 -32.39
CA SER A 288 52.96 -19.27 -33.23
C SER A 288 52.94 -20.17 -34.47
N ASP A 289 52.92 -19.54 -35.64
CA ASP A 289 52.96 -20.18 -36.96
C ASP A 289 54.20 -21.10 -37.03
N PRO A 290 54.06 -22.39 -37.41
CA PRO A 290 55.22 -23.26 -37.56
C PRO A 290 56.10 -22.75 -38.71
N GLN A 291 57.39 -22.53 -38.39
CA GLN A 291 58.41 -22.11 -39.35
C GLN A 291 58.39 -23.03 -40.59
N GLN A 292 58.22 -22.43 -41.77
CA GLN A 292 58.42 -23.11 -43.04
C GLN A 292 59.89 -23.50 -43.20
N PRO A 293 60.20 -24.72 -43.69
CA PRO A 293 61.58 -25.12 -43.94
C PRO A 293 62.16 -24.33 -45.12
N GLN A 294 63.37 -23.81 -44.93
CA GLN A 294 64.15 -23.19 -45.99
C GLN A 294 64.49 -24.22 -47.07
N ILE A 295 64.19 -23.90 -48.33
CA ILE A 295 64.69 -24.57 -49.53
C ILE A 295 65.59 -23.57 -50.25
#